data_AF-A0A832HI22-F1
#
_entry.id   AF-A0A832HI22-F1
#
_cell.length_a   1.000
_cell.length_b   1.000
_cell.length_c   1.000
_cell.angle_alpha   90.00
_cell.angle_beta   90.00
_cell.angle_gamma   90.00
#
_symmetry.space_group_name_H-M   'P 1'
#
loop_
_entity.id
_entity.type
_entity.pdbx_description
1 polymer ?
#
loop_
_entity_poly.entity_id
_entity_poly.type
_entity_poly.pdbx_seq_one_letter_code
_entity_poly.pdbx_strand_id
1 'polypeptide(L)'
;MALGAVSLGANSVVSFNGGSGSNLIVRGTSFSDTATTIYRDAGNEFTARYRTGLVFDNGVSNTVNGIFSLGSNNRAALQAIGTGTIVNFNGYWAADSATGHFGIFDGGKIIVGAGAVIDNALGWSGSSYAQATEFSLTTGNGGVLEFASGFIASQVVGTTDRTDVNMGGNFRINGNFITNHSQNISNYQMYISFAQTDATWTTKTNNQISYAPVYVNGNNAVIETISNLNLNAPVYFTSNSDAANQTRDWQLNGIIQPTQGTLTPLISKITKTGAGKLDITAPVVTSYTSAIDVVAGTLAMNNPSIIGPGNIDTTVRSGATLQGGNAAGSVGFIAGSVALESGGIIAPGNSTGILTIQGNGYGETGEFSMATDSILAVEINGTTVGSQYDQLNVLGTVTLGGDLQITAGALTTGTFYIINNDLLDPVNGLLFNGATALNHLDTFTQAGYTWQISYKADFPNDIFDTLSGNDVALKLVTDEIPEPASIGVLGLGMAALLLRRRK
;
A
#
# COMPACT_ATOMS: atom_id res chain seq x y z
N MET A 1 43.35 -16.48 -19.11
CA MET A 1 44.48 -16.90 -18.26
C MET A 1 43.86 -17.34 -16.94
N ALA A 2 43.77 -18.65 -16.66
CA ALA A 2 43.26 -19.12 -15.38
C ALA A 2 44.34 -18.85 -14.34
N LEU A 3 44.17 -17.81 -13.53
CA LEU A 3 44.96 -17.67 -12.31
C LEU A 3 44.58 -18.88 -11.44
N GLY A 4 45.57 -19.67 -11.02
CA GLY A 4 45.36 -20.69 -10.00
C GLY A 4 44.76 -20.07 -8.74
N ALA A 5 44.20 -20.91 -7.85
CA ALA A 5 43.61 -20.42 -6.60
C ALA A 5 44.58 -19.48 -5.87
N VAL A 6 44.21 -18.20 -5.75
CA VAL A 6 44.99 -17.21 -5.00
C VAL A 6 44.42 -17.17 -3.59
N SER A 7 45.21 -17.60 -2.60
CA SER A 7 44.88 -17.39 -1.19
C SER A 7 45.15 -15.94 -0.84
N LEU A 8 44.13 -15.22 -0.40
CA LEU A 8 44.23 -13.84 0.05
C LEU A 8 44.19 -13.83 1.57
N GLY A 9 45.18 -13.18 2.19
CA GLY A 9 45.15 -12.90 3.63
C GLY A 9 44.18 -11.77 3.97
N ALA A 10 43.92 -11.56 5.26
CA ALA A 10 43.16 -10.39 5.73
C ALA A 10 43.77 -9.09 5.20
N ASN A 11 42.92 -8.15 4.77
CA ASN A 11 43.30 -6.85 4.18
C ASN A 11 44.01 -6.90 2.81
N SER A 12 43.91 -8.00 2.07
CA SER A 12 44.46 -8.06 0.71
C SER A 12 43.66 -7.17 -0.25
N VAL A 13 44.34 -6.30 -0.99
CA VAL A 13 43.72 -5.52 -2.07
C VAL A 13 43.96 -6.23 -3.40
N VAL A 14 42.88 -6.69 -4.04
CA VAL A 14 42.94 -7.25 -5.40
C VAL A 14 42.58 -6.17 -6.41
N SER A 15 43.56 -5.77 -7.23
CA SER A 15 43.33 -4.90 -8.38
C SER A 15 43.23 -5.74 -9.64
N PHE A 16 42.09 -5.67 -10.32
CA PHE A 16 41.85 -6.38 -11.59
C PHE A 16 41.67 -5.37 -12.72
N ASN A 17 42.48 -5.51 -13.78
CA ASN A 17 42.35 -4.73 -15.01
C ASN A 17 41.97 -5.66 -16.16
N GLY A 18 40.71 -6.10 -16.17
CA GLY A 18 40.16 -6.93 -17.23
C GLY A 18 39.67 -6.13 -18.44
N GLY A 19 39.84 -6.68 -19.64
CA GLY A 19 39.17 -6.20 -20.85
C GLY A 19 37.64 -6.43 -20.79
N SER A 20 36.91 -5.88 -21.76
CA SER A 20 35.46 -6.08 -21.88
C SER A 20 35.09 -7.57 -21.86
N GLY A 21 34.07 -7.95 -21.08
CA GLY A 21 33.56 -9.32 -20.97
C GLY A 21 34.27 -10.24 -19.96
N SER A 22 35.26 -9.75 -19.19
CA SER A 22 35.88 -10.55 -18.12
C SER A 22 35.28 -10.21 -16.75
N ASN A 23 34.62 -11.17 -16.10
CA ASN A 23 34.11 -11.02 -14.74
C ASN A 23 35.17 -11.47 -13.73
N LEU A 24 35.33 -10.72 -12.64
CA LEU A 24 36.01 -11.24 -11.45
C LEU A 24 35.00 -12.06 -10.66
N ILE A 25 35.21 -13.37 -10.60
CA ILE A 25 34.38 -14.29 -9.81
C ILE A 25 35.14 -14.62 -8.53
N VAL A 26 34.57 -14.26 -7.39
CA VAL A 26 35.09 -14.58 -6.06
C VAL A 26 34.35 -15.80 -5.54
N ARG A 27 35.02 -16.96 -5.51
CA ARG A 27 34.48 -18.21 -4.96
C ARG A 27 35.25 -18.61 -3.70
N GLY A 28 34.54 -19.15 -2.72
CA GLY A 28 35.15 -19.75 -1.54
C GLY A 28 34.11 -20.44 -0.68
N THR A 29 34.13 -21.77 -0.63
CA THR A 29 33.30 -22.58 0.26
C THR A 29 34.13 -22.93 1.49
N SER A 30 33.71 -22.50 2.69
CA SER A 30 34.11 -23.09 3.98
C SER A 30 35.56 -23.61 4.10
N PHE A 31 36.45 -22.85 4.73
CA PHE A 31 37.71 -23.40 5.21
C PHE A 31 37.45 -24.40 6.35
N SER A 32 37.47 -25.70 6.04
CA SER A 32 37.84 -26.74 7.00
C SER A 32 39.34 -26.92 6.90
N ASP A 33 40.10 -26.11 7.64
CA ASP A 33 41.48 -26.44 7.97
C ASP A 33 41.57 -26.65 9.48
N THR A 34 41.96 -27.86 9.87
CA THR A 34 42.26 -28.28 11.25
C THR A 34 43.53 -27.60 11.75
N ALA A 35 43.53 -26.28 11.78
CA ALA A 35 44.51 -25.45 12.44
C ALA A 35 43.77 -24.47 13.34
N THR A 36 43.89 -24.70 14.64
CA THR A 36 43.47 -23.79 15.71
C THR A 36 44.13 -22.42 15.52
N THR A 37 43.50 -21.53 14.74
CA THR A 37 43.69 -20.09 14.82
C THR A 37 42.34 -19.43 14.58
N ILE A 38 41.86 -18.76 15.61
CA ILE A 38 40.63 -17.98 15.63
C ILE A 38 40.76 -16.86 14.58
N TYR A 39 40.08 -16.97 13.44
CA TYR A 39 39.76 -15.83 12.60
C TYR A 39 38.25 -15.58 12.67
N ARG A 40 37.90 -14.62 13.53
CA ARG A 40 36.60 -13.96 13.57
C ARG A 40 36.50 -12.97 12.41
N ASP A 41 35.36 -12.95 11.71
CA ASP A 41 34.71 -11.75 11.15
C ASP A 41 35.43 -10.77 10.20
N ALA A 42 36.52 -11.14 9.52
CA ALA A 42 37.16 -10.21 8.58
C ALA A 42 36.50 -10.26 7.19
N GLY A 43 35.48 -9.42 6.97
CA GLY A 43 34.89 -9.18 5.66
C GLY A 43 35.94 -8.77 4.62
N ASN A 44 35.90 -9.40 3.43
CA ASN A 44 36.77 -9.03 2.34
C ASN A 44 36.40 -7.62 1.86
N GLU A 45 37.36 -6.68 1.86
CA GLU A 45 37.17 -5.34 1.32
C GLU A 45 37.71 -5.25 -0.11
N PHE A 46 36.84 -4.86 -1.06
CA PHE A 46 37.21 -4.70 -2.47
C PHE A 46 37.17 -3.23 -2.88
N THR A 47 38.35 -2.65 -3.13
CA THR A 47 38.52 -1.26 -3.58
C THR A 47 39.21 -1.23 -4.94
N ALA A 48 38.45 -1.09 -6.03
CA ALA A 48 39.00 -0.98 -7.39
C ALA A 48 38.05 -0.23 -8.34
N ARG A 49 38.54 0.06 -9.57
CA ARG A 49 37.71 0.50 -10.70
C ARG A 49 37.29 -0.70 -11.54
N TYR A 50 36.00 -0.96 -11.64
CA TYR A 50 35.47 -2.11 -12.39
C TYR A 50 34.76 -1.68 -13.66
N ARG A 51 35.05 -2.37 -14.79
CA ARG A 51 34.46 -2.07 -16.11
C ARG A 51 33.40 -3.07 -16.58
N THR A 52 33.28 -4.25 -15.95
CA THR A 52 32.56 -5.40 -16.55
C THR A 52 31.70 -6.22 -15.57
N GLY A 53 32.04 -6.24 -14.29
CA GLY A 53 31.19 -6.84 -13.25
C GLY A 53 31.98 -7.59 -12.17
N LEU A 54 31.34 -7.76 -11.01
CA LEU A 54 31.87 -8.40 -9.82
C LEU A 54 30.83 -9.41 -9.31
N VAL A 55 31.22 -10.69 -9.21
CA VAL A 55 30.32 -11.77 -8.81
C VAL A 55 30.84 -12.44 -7.54
N PHE A 56 30.01 -12.45 -6.50
CA PHE A 56 30.27 -13.13 -5.24
C PHE A 56 29.43 -14.39 -5.12
N ASP A 57 30.07 -15.51 -4.87
CA ASP A 57 29.46 -16.82 -4.65
C ASP A 57 30.28 -17.59 -3.60
N ASN A 58 30.18 -17.15 -2.34
CA ASN A 58 31.08 -17.61 -1.28
C ASN A 58 30.44 -17.82 0.09
N GLY A 59 29.14 -17.59 0.26
CA GLY A 59 28.42 -17.85 1.51
C GLY A 59 28.90 -17.00 2.70
N VAL A 60 29.63 -15.90 2.46
CA VAL A 60 30.15 -15.01 3.51
C VAL A 60 29.82 -13.54 3.23
N SER A 61 30.04 -12.68 4.24
CA SER A 61 29.92 -11.23 4.10
C SER A 61 31.15 -10.62 3.42
N ASN A 62 30.90 -9.81 2.40
CA ASN A 62 31.88 -9.08 1.61
C ASN A 62 31.52 -7.59 1.67
N THR A 63 32.52 -6.72 1.67
CA THR A 63 32.35 -5.27 1.60
C THR A 63 32.98 -4.77 0.30
N VAL A 64 32.20 -4.03 -0.49
CA VAL A 64 32.65 -3.47 -1.77
C VAL A 64 32.66 -1.96 -1.67
N ASN A 65 33.86 -1.40 -1.59
CA ASN A 65 34.14 0.03 -1.57
C ASN A 65 34.76 0.42 -2.93
N GLY A 66 34.06 0.07 -4.02
CA GLY A 66 34.58 0.20 -5.39
C GLY A 66 33.95 1.36 -6.17
N ILE A 67 34.68 1.86 -7.17
CA ILE A 67 34.13 2.78 -8.18
C ILE A 67 33.77 1.93 -9.40
N PHE A 68 32.48 1.74 -9.69
CA PHE A 68 32.05 1.22 -10.99
C PHE A 68 31.94 2.42 -11.92
N SER A 69 32.77 2.49 -12.96
CA SER A 69 32.70 3.55 -13.98
C SER A 69 32.80 2.88 -15.33
N LEU A 70 31.72 2.99 -16.10
CA LEU A 70 31.60 2.32 -17.38
C LEU A 70 32.12 3.20 -18.51
N GLY A 71 32.83 2.63 -19.47
CA GLY A 71 32.91 3.22 -20.80
C GLY A 71 31.64 2.91 -21.60
N SER A 72 31.43 3.59 -22.72
CA SER A 72 30.27 3.36 -23.58
C SER A 72 30.10 1.86 -23.95
N ASN A 73 28.89 1.33 -23.77
CA ASN A 73 28.41 -0.02 -24.16
C ASN A 73 28.72 -1.24 -23.26
N ASN A 74 29.23 -1.09 -22.04
CA ASN A 74 29.44 -2.25 -21.14
C ASN A 74 28.39 -2.34 -20.02
N ARG A 75 27.88 -3.54 -19.72
CA ARG A 75 27.03 -3.80 -18.54
C ARG A 75 27.94 -4.01 -17.33
N ALA A 76 27.88 -3.14 -16.32
CA ALA A 76 28.44 -3.46 -15.01
C ALA A 76 27.38 -4.27 -14.24
N ALA A 77 27.79 -5.39 -13.67
CA ALA A 77 26.96 -6.17 -12.77
C ALA A 77 27.65 -6.33 -11.41
N LEU A 78 26.94 -6.07 -10.31
CA LEU A 78 27.34 -6.55 -8.99
C LEU A 78 26.39 -7.68 -8.62
N GLN A 79 26.94 -8.87 -8.39
CA GLN A 79 26.15 -10.05 -8.13
C GLN A 79 26.47 -10.70 -6.78
N ALA A 80 25.44 -11.12 -6.05
CA ALA A 80 25.54 -11.89 -4.82
C ALA A 80 24.75 -13.18 -5.00
N ILE A 81 25.44 -14.32 -5.02
CA ILE A 81 24.87 -15.64 -5.30
C ILE A 81 25.07 -16.53 -4.07
N GLY A 82 24.06 -17.31 -3.72
CA GLY A 82 24.13 -18.32 -2.66
C GLY A 82 23.80 -17.81 -1.27
N THR A 83 23.20 -18.69 -0.46
CA THR A 83 22.75 -18.37 0.90
C THR A 83 23.94 -18.03 1.80
N GLY A 84 23.84 -16.92 2.54
CA GLY A 84 24.92 -16.42 3.39
C GLY A 84 25.91 -15.48 2.69
N THR A 85 25.88 -15.39 1.34
CA THR A 85 26.65 -14.38 0.61
C THR A 85 26.01 -13.02 0.83
N ILE A 86 26.69 -12.14 1.58
CA ILE A 86 26.26 -10.75 1.79
C ILE A 86 27.27 -9.84 1.09
N VAL A 87 26.80 -8.83 0.36
CA VAL A 87 27.64 -7.83 -0.30
C VAL A 87 27.23 -6.45 0.19
N ASN A 88 28.01 -5.86 1.09
CA ASN A 88 27.85 -4.49 1.58
C ASN A 88 28.52 -3.53 0.59
N PHE A 89 27.77 -2.97 -0.34
CA PHE A 89 28.26 -1.97 -1.27
C PHE A 89 28.21 -0.59 -0.61
N ASN A 90 29.36 0.05 -0.39
CA ASN A 90 29.46 1.46 0.04
C ASN A 90 30.20 2.32 -1.00
N GLY A 91 30.32 1.83 -2.23
CA GLY A 91 31.10 2.45 -3.29
C GLY A 91 30.32 3.48 -4.11
N TYR A 92 30.96 3.96 -5.18
CA TYR A 92 30.34 4.84 -6.17
C TYR A 92 30.08 4.06 -7.46
N TRP A 93 28.89 4.15 -8.02
CA TRP A 93 28.53 3.52 -9.29
C TRP A 93 28.12 4.58 -10.30
N ALA A 94 28.88 4.78 -11.37
CA ALA A 94 28.54 5.61 -12.52
C ALA A 94 28.37 4.76 -13.78
N ALA A 95 27.20 4.86 -14.40
CA ALA A 95 26.90 4.18 -15.65
C ALA A 95 26.77 5.17 -16.82
N ASP A 96 27.84 5.32 -17.60
CA ASP A 96 27.95 6.35 -18.65
C ASP A 96 27.00 6.15 -19.85
N SER A 97 26.49 4.93 -20.11
CA SER A 97 25.57 4.69 -21.25
C SER A 97 24.81 3.35 -21.25
N ALA A 98 24.89 2.52 -20.21
CA ALA A 98 24.36 1.15 -20.23
C ALA A 98 23.74 0.73 -18.89
N THR A 99 22.81 -0.21 -18.97
CA THR A 99 22.08 -0.86 -17.86
C THR A 99 23.05 -1.28 -16.75
N GLY A 100 22.94 -0.66 -15.57
CA GLY A 100 23.59 -1.15 -14.36
C GLY A 100 22.77 -2.29 -13.76
N HIS A 101 23.41 -3.39 -13.40
CA HIS A 101 22.72 -4.58 -12.89
C HIS A 101 23.15 -4.93 -11.47
N PHE A 102 22.19 -5.03 -10.55
CA PHE A 102 22.36 -5.79 -9.31
C PHE A 102 21.68 -7.15 -9.48
N GLY A 103 22.49 -8.22 -9.47
CA GLY A 103 22.01 -9.59 -9.65
C GLY A 103 22.17 -10.40 -8.37
N ILE A 104 21.09 -10.63 -7.66
CA ILE A 104 21.10 -11.37 -6.39
C ILE A 104 20.45 -12.72 -6.66
N PHE A 105 21.07 -13.85 -6.32
CA PHE A 105 20.52 -15.17 -6.65
C PHE A 105 20.70 -16.15 -5.49
N ASP A 106 19.86 -17.19 -5.42
CA ASP A 106 19.99 -18.34 -4.53
C ASP A 106 20.19 -18.01 -3.03
N GLY A 107 19.46 -17.02 -2.50
CA GLY A 107 19.57 -16.59 -1.10
C GLY A 107 20.71 -15.60 -0.80
N GLY A 108 21.40 -15.09 -1.83
CA GLY A 108 22.37 -14.00 -1.69
C GLY A 108 21.72 -12.70 -1.21
N LYS A 109 22.55 -11.77 -0.71
CA LYS A 109 22.10 -10.46 -0.23
C LYS A 109 23.05 -9.36 -0.70
N ILE A 110 22.52 -8.28 -1.27
CA ILE A 110 23.27 -7.02 -1.44
C ILE A 110 22.69 -5.99 -0.47
N ILE A 111 23.56 -5.36 0.31
CA ILE A 111 23.23 -4.22 1.17
C ILE A 111 23.92 -3.00 0.57
N VAL A 112 23.14 -2.04 0.08
CA VAL A 112 23.66 -0.75 -0.36
C VAL A 112 23.74 0.15 0.87
N GLY A 113 24.94 0.37 1.38
CA GLY A 113 25.17 1.08 2.62
C GLY A 113 24.99 2.60 2.49
N ALA A 114 24.96 3.28 3.63
CA ALA A 114 24.66 4.72 3.72
C ALA A 114 25.64 5.61 2.93
N GLY A 115 26.90 5.18 2.78
CA GLY A 115 27.92 5.91 2.03
C GLY A 115 27.96 5.58 0.53
N ALA A 116 27.15 4.63 0.06
CA ALA A 116 27.12 4.31 -1.35
C ALA A 116 26.48 5.44 -2.17
N VAL A 117 27.04 5.67 -3.34
CA VAL A 117 26.48 6.58 -4.33
C VAL A 117 26.24 5.81 -5.61
N ILE A 118 25.01 5.83 -6.12
CA ILE A 118 24.70 5.35 -7.46
C ILE A 118 24.36 6.58 -8.28
N ASP A 119 25.19 6.89 -9.27
CA ASP A 119 25.19 8.09 -10.11
C ASP A 119 25.13 7.69 -11.59
N ASN A 120 24.70 8.62 -12.43
CA ASN A 120 24.82 8.56 -13.88
C ASN A 120 25.67 9.76 -14.33
N ALA A 121 26.99 9.65 -14.15
CA ALA A 121 27.94 10.77 -14.12
C ALA A 121 28.05 11.59 -15.41
N LEU A 122 27.54 11.10 -16.54
CA LEU A 122 27.59 11.82 -17.82
C LEU A 122 26.16 12.23 -18.21
N GLY A 123 25.74 13.39 -17.68
CA GLY A 123 24.48 14.03 -18.07
C GLY A 123 24.20 13.86 -19.56
N TRP A 124 23.02 13.29 -19.85
CA TRP A 124 22.58 12.92 -21.19
C TRP A 124 22.60 14.12 -22.14
N SER A 125 23.70 14.31 -22.86
CA SER A 125 23.79 15.27 -23.97
C SER A 125 23.58 14.53 -25.28
N GLY A 126 22.32 14.19 -25.56
CA GLY A 126 21.92 13.57 -26.83
C GLY A 126 20.42 13.68 -27.05
N SER A 127 20.01 14.22 -28.20
CA SER A 127 18.61 14.49 -28.58
C SER A 127 17.78 13.24 -28.93
N SER A 128 18.26 12.03 -28.65
CA SER A 128 17.58 10.76 -28.95
C SER A 128 17.04 10.10 -27.68
N TYR A 129 15.84 10.51 -27.28
CA TYR A 129 15.06 10.15 -26.09
C TYR A 129 14.53 8.69 -26.03
N ALA A 130 15.25 7.69 -26.54
CA ALA A 130 14.66 6.35 -26.76
C ALA A 130 15.31 5.17 -26.02
N GLN A 131 16.36 5.38 -25.21
CA GLN A 131 16.97 4.29 -24.44
C GLN A 131 16.78 4.56 -22.96
N ALA A 132 15.75 3.95 -22.37
CA ALA A 132 15.58 3.90 -20.93
C ALA A 132 16.86 3.32 -20.31
N THR A 133 17.60 4.13 -19.55
CA THR A 133 18.61 3.61 -18.64
C THR A 133 17.88 2.84 -17.55
N GLU A 134 17.70 1.55 -17.81
CA GLU A 134 17.11 0.61 -16.87
C GLU A 134 18.18 0.29 -15.82
N PHE A 135 17.98 0.75 -14.59
CA PHE A 135 18.68 0.11 -13.47
C PHE A 135 17.90 -1.17 -13.20
N SER A 136 18.43 -2.30 -13.65
CA SER A 136 17.74 -3.58 -13.58
C SER A 136 18.22 -4.34 -12.36
N LEU A 137 17.30 -4.58 -11.45
CA LEU A 137 17.54 -5.42 -10.29
C LEU A 137 16.90 -6.76 -10.55
N THR A 138 17.67 -7.82 -10.37
CA THR A 138 17.18 -9.18 -10.51
C THR A 138 17.51 -9.90 -9.22
N THR A 139 16.51 -10.10 -8.37
CA THR A 139 16.60 -11.01 -7.22
C THR A 139 16.07 -12.38 -7.66
N GLY A 140 16.85 -13.46 -7.59
CA GLY A 140 16.40 -14.83 -7.74
C GLY A 140 15.79 -15.35 -6.45
N ASN A 141 15.43 -16.65 -6.42
CA ASN A 141 14.72 -17.27 -5.31
C ASN A 141 15.43 -17.00 -3.95
N GLY A 142 14.75 -16.29 -3.05
CA GLY A 142 15.26 -15.92 -1.71
C GLY A 142 16.29 -14.78 -1.66
N GLY A 143 16.62 -14.14 -2.78
CA GLY A 143 17.57 -13.02 -2.83
C GLY A 143 17.03 -11.76 -2.14
N VAL A 144 17.89 -11.06 -1.38
CA VAL A 144 17.53 -9.83 -0.66
C VAL A 144 18.35 -8.64 -1.14
N LEU A 145 17.68 -7.57 -1.56
CA LEU A 145 18.31 -6.26 -1.72
C LEU A 145 17.83 -5.32 -0.62
N GLU A 146 18.78 -4.75 0.12
CA GLU A 146 18.48 -3.81 1.18
C GLU A 146 19.23 -2.49 0.95
N PHE A 147 18.49 -1.39 0.89
CA PHE A 147 19.07 -0.05 0.94
C PHE A 147 19.09 0.42 2.38
N ALA A 148 20.29 0.63 2.94
CA ALA A 148 20.46 1.07 4.32
C ALA A 148 19.95 2.50 4.54
N SER A 149 19.64 2.83 5.80
CA SER A 149 19.29 4.20 6.18
C SER A 149 20.44 5.15 5.89
N GLY A 150 20.15 6.32 5.32
CA GLY A 150 21.15 7.31 4.91
C GLY A 150 21.79 7.06 3.55
N PHE A 151 21.39 6.01 2.82
CA PHE A 151 21.76 5.86 1.41
C PHE A 151 21.32 7.10 0.63
N ILE A 152 22.27 7.71 -0.08
CA ILE A 152 22.02 8.89 -0.92
C ILE A 152 22.07 8.43 -2.37
N ALA A 153 20.89 8.36 -2.99
CA ALA A 153 20.76 8.50 -4.44
C ALA A 153 21.21 9.93 -4.81
N SER A 154 22.50 10.13 -5.09
CA SER A 154 23.11 11.46 -5.23
C SER A 154 22.60 12.21 -6.46
N GLN A 155 21.81 13.25 -6.24
CA GLN A 155 21.47 14.30 -7.21
C GLN A 155 22.68 14.72 -8.09
N VAL A 156 22.58 14.57 -9.41
CA VAL A 156 23.45 15.29 -10.34
C VAL A 156 23.17 16.78 -10.18
N VAL A 157 24.18 17.54 -9.75
CA VAL A 157 24.21 19.00 -9.85
C VAL A 157 24.41 19.34 -11.33
N GLY A 158 23.31 19.45 -12.08
CA GLY A 158 23.45 19.60 -13.53
C GLY A 158 22.20 19.90 -14.35
N THR A 159 21.12 20.43 -13.78
CA THR A 159 20.18 21.42 -14.37
C THR A 159 19.11 21.72 -13.32
N THR A 160 18.60 22.95 -13.25
CA THR A 160 17.64 23.39 -12.22
C THR A 160 16.27 22.72 -12.29
N ASP A 161 16.03 21.88 -13.30
CA ASP A 161 14.69 21.46 -13.68
C ASP A 161 14.51 19.92 -13.62
N ARG A 162 15.56 19.14 -13.30
CA ARG A 162 15.48 17.66 -13.28
C ARG A 162 16.36 17.04 -12.19
N THR A 163 15.76 16.17 -11.38
CA THR A 163 16.43 15.41 -10.32
C THR A 163 16.99 14.11 -10.89
N ASP A 164 18.31 14.06 -11.01
CA ASP A 164 19.06 12.91 -11.54
C ASP A 164 19.78 12.20 -10.39
N VAL A 165 19.07 11.39 -9.61
CA VAL A 165 19.30 9.94 -9.45
C VAL A 165 17.91 9.39 -9.24
N ASN A 166 17.44 8.73 -10.28
CA ASN A 166 16.04 8.47 -10.51
C ASN A 166 15.88 6.95 -10.56
N MET A 167 15.12 6.35 -9.63
CA MET A 167 14.67 4.96 -9.73
C MET A 167 13.50 4.79 -10.72
N GLY A 168 13.31 5.73 -11.64
CA GLY A 168 12.33 5.65 -12.71
C GLY A 168 12.76 4.59 -13.73
N GLY A 169 11.88 3.61 -13.98
CA GLY A 169 12.17 2.48 -14.85
C GLY A 169 11.44 1.19 -14.41
N ASN A 170 11.81 0.08 -15.07
CA ASN A 170 11.30 -1.26 -14.77
C ASN A 170 12.10 -1.90 -13.63
N PHE A 171 11.45 -2.00 -12.47
CA PHE A 171 11.93 -2.68 -11.28
C PHE A 171 11.31 -4.07 -11.19
N ARG A 172 12.08 -5.12 -11.51
CA ARG A 172 11.61 -6.51 -11.41
C ARG A 172 12.06 -7.15 -10.10
N ILE A 173 11.13 -7.31 -9.16
CA ILE A 173 11.35 -7.99 -7.89
C ILE A 173 11.04 -9.47 -8.07
N ASN A 174 12.03 -10.38 -7.97
CA ASN A 174 11.74 -11.82 -7.82
C ASN A 174 12.12 -12.36 -6.42
N GLY A 175 12.16 -11.48 -5.40
CA GLY A 175 12.55 -11.80 -4.03
C GLY A 175 12.13 -10.69 -3.05
N ASN A 176 12.98 -10.33 -2.09
CA ASN A 176 12.67 -9.29 -1.10
C ASN A 176 13.37 -7.96 -1.44
N PHE A 177 12.59 -6.90 -1.54
CA PHE A 177 13.06 -5.54 -1.72
C PHE A 177 12.76 -4.72 -0.48
N ILE A 178 13.79 -4.15 0.16
CA ILE A 178 13.64 -3.41 1.41
C ILE A 178 14.08 -1.96 1.20
N THR A 179 13.17 -1.01 1.45
CA THR A 179 13.45 0.42 1.48
C THR A 179 13.46 0.93 2.92
N ASN A 180 14.46 1.74 3.27
CA ASN A 180 14.69 2.18 4.65
C ASN A 180 14.91 3.71 4.78
N HIS A 181 14.46 4.48 3.78
CA HIS A 181 14.64 5.93 3.75
C HIS A 181 13.56 6.62 2.91
N SER A 182 13.10 7.80 3.32
CA SER A 182 11.94 8.50 2.71
C SER A 182 12.16 8.92 1.26
N GLN A 183 13.42 9.07 0.82
CA GLN A 183 13.79 9.44 -0.55
C GLN A 183 14.11 8.24 -1.46
N ASN A 184 13.88 7.00 -1.01
CA ASN A 184 14.14 5.82 -1.84
C ASN A 184 13.08 5.59 -2.93
N ILE A 185 12.02 6.39 -2.97
CA ILE A 185 10.99 6.34 -4.01
C ILE A 185 11.10 7.59 -4.87
N SER A 186 11.12 7.40 -6.19
CA SER A 186 11.30 8.48 -7.16
C SER A 186 10.01 9.30 -7.39
N ASN A 187 10.18 10.56 -7.82
CA ASN A 187 9.11 11.40 -8.39
C ASN A 187 8.87 11.13 -9.89
N TYR A 188 9.51 10.12 -10.48
CA TYR A 188 9.30 9.64 -11.85
C TYR A 188 8.71 8.24 -11.87
N GLN A 189 8.00 7.92 -12.96
CA GLN A 189 7.24 6.69 -13.16
C GLN A 189 8.00 5.42 -12.73
N MET A 190 7.42 4.66 -11.80
CA MET A 190 7.99 3.42 -11.30
C MET A 190 7.17 2.23 -11.76
N TYR A 191 7.81 1.28 -12.43
CA TYR A 191 7.18 0.02 -12.79
C TYR A 191 7.72 -1.09 -11.87
N ILE A 192 6.95 -1.50 -10.87
CA ILE A 192 7.31 -2.56 -9.93
C ILE A 192 6.63 -3.87 -10.38
N SER A 193 7.41 -4.75 -11.00
CA SER A 193 6.98 -6.10 -11.37
C SER A 193 7.48 -7.13 -10.36
N PHE A 194 6.58 -7.64 -9.54
CA PHE A 194 6.73 -8.83 -8.70
C PHE A 194 6.65 -10.07 -9.58
N ALA A 195 7.80 -10.59 -9.99
CA ALA A 195 7.89 -11.63 -10.99
C ALA A 195 7.92 -13.06 -10.43
N GLN A 196 7.84 -13.20 -9.10
CA GLN A 196 7.59 -14.47 -8.41
C GLN A 196 6.48 -14.31 -7.39
N THR A 197 5.82 -15.41 -7.07
CA THR A 197 4.86 -15.51 -5.97
C THR A 197 5.53 -15.13 -4.65
N ASP A 198 4.86 -14.31 -3.86
CA ASP A 198 5.31 -13.85 -2.53
C ASP A 198 6.54 -12.93 -2.53
N ALA A 199 6.92 -12.40 -3.70
CA ALA A 199 7.89 -11.32 -3.75
C ALA A 199 7.38 -10.12 -2.91
N THR A 200 8.26 -9.61 -2.05
CA THR A 200 7.88 -8.64 -1.01
C THR A 200 8.59 -7.31 -1.21
N TRP A 201 7.85 -6.22 -1.10
CA TRP A 201 8.39 -4.87 -0.93
C TRP A 201 8.13 -4.41 0.51
N THR A 202 9.19 -4.27 1.31
CA THR A 202 9.12 -3.82 2.70
C THR A 202 9.58 -2.38 2.87
N THR A 203 8.77 -1.51 3.46
CA THR A 203 9.15 -0.15 3.88
C THR A 203 9.47 -0.14 5.38
N LYS A 204 10.76 -0.16 5.76
CA LYS A 204 11.20 -0.39 7.16
C LYS A 204 11.15 0.84 8.06
N THR A 205 11.61 2.00 7.60
CA THR A 205 11.64 3.23 8.42
C THR A 205 11.34 4.48 7.59
N ASN A 206 10.82 5.49 8.29
CA ASN A 206 10.37 6.79 7.78
C ASN A 206 9.17 6.69 6.83
N ASN A 207 8.30 7.71 6.86
CA ASN A 207 7.20 7.80 5.91
C ASN A 207 7.77 7.95 4.49
N GLN A 208 7.34 7.12 3.56
CA GLN A 208 7.70 7.21 2.15
C GLN A 208 6.58 7.87 1.35
N ILE A 209 6.93 8.67 0.34
CA ILE A 209 5.96 9.34 -0.53
C ILE A 209 6.39 9.14 -2.00
N SER A 210 5.49 8.64 -2.84
CA SER A 210 5.64 8.62 -4.30
C SER A 210 4.78 9.70 -4.92
N TYR A 211 5.34 10.53 -5.79
CA TYR A 211 4.59 11.46 -6.65
C TYR A 211 4.50 10.97 -8.10
N ALA A 212 4.99 9.76 -8.36
CA ALA A 212 4.97 9.14 -9.67
C ALA A 212 4.02 7.96 -9.75
N PRO A 213 3.47 7.66 -10.95
CA PRO A 213 2.63 6.50 -11.10
C PRO A 213 3.39 5.23 -10.77
N VAL A 214 2.75 4.33 -10.01
CA VAL A 214 3.32 3.06 -9.58
C VAL A 214 2.55 1.93 -10.24
N TYR A 215 3.24 1.11 -11.03
CA TYR A 215 2.67 -0.10 -11.61
C TYR A 215 3.06 -1.26 -10.73
N VAL A 216 2.08 -1.95 -10.15
CA VAL A 216 2.28 -3.16 -9.37
C VAL A 216 1.74 -4.32 -10.19
N ASN A 217 2.63 -5.22 -10.59
CA ASN A 217 2.27 -6.41 -11.36
C ASN A 217 2.86 -7.65 -10.68
N GLY A 218 2.07 -8.70 -10.46
CA GLY A 218 2.58 -10.00 -10.03
C GLY A 218 1.50 -10.92 -9.49
N ASN A 219 1.79 -12.22 -9.48
CA ASN A 219 0.93 -13.20 -8.81
C ASN A 219 1.28 -13.18 -7.30
N ASN A 220 0.40 -12.67 -6.43
CA ASN A 220 0.62 -12.54 -4.99
C ASN A 220 1.77 -11.58 -4.60
N ALA A 221 1.70 -10.34 -5.05
CA ALA A 221 2.61 -9.30 -4.59
C ALA A 221 2.36 -8.99 -3.10
N VAL A 222 3.42 -8.87 -2.30
CA VAL A 222 3.32 -8.46 -0.89
C VAL A 222 3.92 -7.06 -0.74
N ILE A 223 3.12 -6.13 -0.22
CA ILE A 223 3.60 -4.81 0.20
C ILE A 223 3.53 -4.78 1.73
N GLU A 224 4.70 -4.87 2.35
CA GLU A 224 4.87 -4.81 3.78
C GLU A 224 5.22 -3.39 4.20
N THR A 225 4.28 -2.66 4.80
CA THR A 225 4.57 -1.32 5.30
C THR A 225 4.83 -1.38 6.80
N ILE A 226 6.09 -1.31 7.22
CA ILE A 226 6.44 -1.15 8.65
C ILE A 226 6.31 0.32 9.04
N SER A 227 6.67 1.23 8.12
CA SER A 227 6.38 2.68 8.17
C SER A 227 5.34 3.08 7.11
N ASN A 228 4.78 4.29 7.19
CA ASN A 228 3.74 4.71 6.23
C ASN A 228 4.28 4.83 4.80
N LEU A 229 3.51 4.38 3.81
CA LEU A 229 3.78 4.55 2.38
C LEU A 229 2.61 5.31 1.75
N ASN A 230 2.87 6.49 1.20
CA ASN A 230 1.87 7.32 0.51
C ASN A 230 2.12 7.34 -1.00
N LEU A 231 1.12 6.95 -1.79
CA LEU A 231 1.15 6.92 -3.25
C LEU A 231 0.25 8.04 -3.81
N ASN A 232 0.85 9.19 -4.13
CA ASN A 232 0.16 10.42 -4.58
C ASN A 232 -0.03 10.52 -6.09
N ALA A 233 0.43 9.53 -6.86
CA ALA A 233 0.18 9.45 -8.30
C ALA A 233 -0.39 8.06 -8.66
N PRO A 234 -1.03 7.93 -9.84
CA PRO A 234 -1.90 6.78 -10.12
C PRO A 234 -1.24 5.43 -9.87
N VAL A 235 -1.97 4.54 -9.22
CA VAL A 235 -1.50 3.17 -8.94
C VAL A 235 -2.20 2.23 -9.91
N TYR A 236 -1.41 1.48 -10.67
CA TYR A 236 -1.90 0.52 -11.64
C TYR A 236 -1.71 -0.89 -11.10
N PHE A 237 -2.80 -1.63 -10.96
CA PHE A 237 -2.77 -3.06 -10.64
C PHE A 237 -2.98 -3.85 -11.93
N THR A 238 -1.95 -4.61 -12.35
CA THR A 238 -1.94 -5.35 -13.61
C THR A 238 -1.56 -6.82 -13.41
N SER A 239 -1.88 -7.68 -14.38
CA SER A 239 -1.50 -9.10 -14.37
C SER A 239 -0.26 -9.35 -15.24
N ASN A 240 0.49 -10.41 -14.93
CA ASN A 240 1.83 -10.69 -15.45
C ASN A 240 1.88 -10.93 -16.98
N SER A 241 0.72 -11.06 -17.63
CA SER A 241 0.63 -11.29 -19.08
C SER A 241 1.01 -10.09 -19.94
N ASP A 242 0.98 -8.85 -19.42
CA ASP A 242 1.28 -7.65 -20.22
C ASP A 242 2.77 -7.25 -20.24
N ALA A 243 3.58 -7.76 -19.31
CA ALA A 243 4.98 -7.32 -19.17
C ALA A 243 5.95 -7.98 -20.17
N ALA A 244 5.56 -9.09 -20.82
CA ALA A 244 6.51 -9.90 -21.58
C ALA A 244 6.72 -9.47 -23.05
N ASN A 245 5.91 -8.56 -23.63
CA ASN A 245 6.06 -8.29 -25.07
C ASN A 245 5.56 -6.97 -25.67
N GLN A 246 5.39 -5.89 -24.90
CA GLN A 246 4.99 -4.59 -25.48
C GLN A 246 5.94 -3.47 -25.06
N THR A 247 6.91 -3.19 -25.93
CA THR A 247 7.56 -1.88 -26.00
C THR A 247 6.55 -0.81 -26.43
N ARG A 248 6.54 0.32 -25.70
CA ARG A 248 6.12 1.68 -26.10
C ARG A 248 4.62 2.03 -26.00
N ASP A 249 4.39 3.19 -25.37
CA ASP A 249 3.17 3.99 -25.32
C ASP A 249 1.90 3.35 -24.73
N TRP A 250 1.83 3.35 -23.39
CA TRP A 250 0.53 3.28 -22.69
C TRP A 250 -0.09 4.68 -22.61
N GLN A 251 -0.54 5.19 -23.76
CA GLN A 251 -1.65 6.14 -23.79
C GLN A 251 -2.94 5.31 -23.82
N LEU A 252 -3.61 5.19 -22.67
CA LEU A 252 -4.92 4.54 -22.57
C LEU A 252 -6.01 5.45 -23.16
N ASN A 253 -6.07 5.51 -24.49
CA ASN A 253 -7.23 5.98 -25.26
C ASN A 253 -7.68 4.83 -26.17
N GLY A 254 -8.31 3.82 -25.57
CA GLY A 254 -8.83 2.68 -26.31
C GLY A 254 -9.34 1.59 -25.39
N ILE A 255 -10.66 1.50 -25.26
CA ILE A 255 -11.38 0.41 -24.62
C ILE A 255 -10.94 -0.90 -25.29
N ILE A 256 -10.25 -1.77 -24.55
CA ILE A 256 -10.05 -3.17 -24.98
C ILE A 256 -11.15 -4.00 -24.31
N GLN A 257 -12.15 -4.38 -25.10
CA GLN A 257 -13.05 -5.48 -24.77
C GLN A 257 -12.29 -6.79 -25.04
N PRO A 258 -12.07 -7.69 -24.05
CA PRO A 258 -11.46 -8.98 -24.33
C PRO A 258 -12.41 -9.83 -25.18
N THR A 259 -11.93 -10.23 -26.36
CA THR A 259 -12.64 -11.16 -27.24
C THR A 259 -12.66 -12.54 -26.58
N GLN A 260 -13.85 -13.17 -26.52
CA GLN A 260 -14.13 -14.42 -25.82
C GLN A 260 -13.12 -15.54 -26.11
N GLY A 261 -12.19 -15.74 -25.18
CA GLY A 261 -11.46 -16.98 -24.97
C GLY A 261 -11.42 -17.21 -23.47
N THR A 262 -11.75 -18.41 -23.01
CA THR A 262 -11.82 -18.79 -21.60
C THR A 262 -10.43 -18.69 -20.95
N LEU A 263 -10.02 -17.48 -20.59
CA LEU A 263 -8.89 -17.24 -19.70
C LEU A 263 -9.38 -17.56 -18.29
N THR A 264 -8.81 -18.57 -17.65
CA THR A 264 -8.89 -18.71 -16.20
C THR A 264 -8.44 -17.38 -15.60
N PRO A 265 -9.28 -16.68 -14.81
CA PRO A 265 -8.94 -15.35 -14.31
C PRO A 265 -7.67 -15.45 -13.46
N LEU A 266 -6.59 -14.88 -13.98
CA LEU A 266 -5.38 -14.61 -13.21
C LEU A 266 -5.74 -13.48 -12.25
N ILE A 267 -6.17 -13.85 -11.04
CA ILE A 267 -6.40 -12.88 -9.97
C ILE A 267 -5.02 -12.40 -9.53
N SER A 268 -4.63 -11.21 -9.97
CA SER A 268 -3.50 -10.50 -9.34
C SER A 268 -3.91 -10.14 -7.93
N LYS A 269 -3.28 -10.75 -6.93
CA LYS A 269 -3.53 -10.45 -5.51
C LYS A 269 -2.42 -9.56 -4.95
N ILE A 270 -2.82 -8.54 -4.20
CA ILE A 270 -1.93 -7.70 -3.39
C ILE A 270 -2.21 -7.99 -1.93
N THR A 271 -1.17 -8.27 -1.17
CA THR A 271 -1.27 -8.50 0.27
C THR A 271 -0.62 -7.34 0.99
N LYS A 272 -1.40 -6.63 1.81
CA LYS A 272 -0.93 -5.57 2.71
C LYS A 272 -0.61 -6.18 4.07
N THR A 273 0.67 -6.13 4.45
CA THR A 273 1.16 -6.60 5.76
C THR A 273 1.89 -5.47 6.51
N GLY A 274 2.39 -5.76 7.71
CA GLY A 274 3.06 -4.79 8.58
C GLY A 274 2.11 -3.81 9.27
N ALA A 275 2.53 -3.26 10.40
CA ALA A 275 1.69 -2.40 11.25
C ALA A 275 1.45 -0.98 10.68
N GLY A 276 2.22 -0.56 9.68
CA GLY A 276 2.12 0.77 9.08
C GLY A 276 0.89 0.95 8.17
N LYS A 277 0.70 2.19 7.73
CA LYS A 277 -0.37 2.60 6.81
C LYS A 277 0.09 2.61 5.35
N LEU A 278 -0.63 1.94 4.47
CA LEU A 278 -0.56 2.13 3.02
C LEU A 278 -1.66 3.11 2.61
N ASP A 279 -1.28 4.31 2.16
CA ASP A 279 -2.21 5.38 1.75
C ASP A 279 -2.19 5.57 0.24
N ILE A 280 -3.32 5.30 -0.40
CA ILE A 280 -3.52 5.44 -1.84
C ILE A 280 -4.41 6.67 -2.05
N THR A 281 -3.82 7.80 -2.42
CA THR A 281 -4.53 9.08 -2.60
C THR A 281 -4.77 9.44 -4.06
N ALA A 282 -4.13 8.72 -4.99
CA ALA A 282 -4.29 8.93 -6.42
C ALA A 282 -5.36 8.00 -7.02
N PRO A 283 -5.87 8.29 -8.23
CA PRO A 283 -6.75 7.37 -8.93
C PRO A 283 -6.17 5.95 -9.01
N VAL A 284 -7.02 4.96 -8.79
CA VAL A 284 -6.65 3.55 -8.96
C VAL A 284 -7.11 3.09 -10.33
N VAL A 285 -6.22 2.46 -11.10
CA VAL A 285 -6.56 1.95 -12.44
C VAL A 285 -6.59 0.43 -12.40
N THR A 286 -7.73 -0.14 -12.80
CA THR A 286 -7.98 -1.58 -12.80
C THR A 286 -8.18 -2.08 -14.24
N SER A 287 -7.46 -3.13 -14.61
CA SER A 287 -7.55 -3.73 -15.95
C SER A 287 -8.16 -5.13 -15.91
N TYR A 288 -8.08 -5.81 -14.77
CA TYR A 288 -8.55 -7.18 -14.54
C TYR A 288 -9.08 -7.33 -13.12
N THR A 289 -9.75 -8.45 -12.84
CA THR A 289 -10.08 -8.82 -11.46
C THR A 289 -8.79 -9.01 -10.67
N SER A 290 -8.66 -8.22 -9.62
CA SER A 290 -7.58 -8.24 -8.65
C SER A 290 -8.20 -8.37 -7.27
N ALA A 291 -7.39 -8.78 -6.31
CA ALA A 291 -7.81 -8.83 -4.92
C ALA A 291 -6.81 -8.09 -4.05
N ILE A 292 -7.29 -7.40 -3.03
CA ILE A 292 -6.45 -6.88 -1.95
C ILE A 292 -6.77 -7.65 -0.68
N ASP A 293 -5.74 -8.14 0.00
CA ASP A 293 -5.85 -8.82 1.30
C ASP A 293 -5.09 -8.00 2.33
N VAL A 294 -5.83 -7.35 3.23
CA VAL A 294 -5.29 -6.52 4.30
C VAL A 294 -5.09 -7.41 5.51
N VAL A 295 -3.87 -7.91 5.69
CA VAL A 295 -3.52 -8.87 6.74
C VAL A 295 -3.12 -8.18 8.04
N ALA A 296 -2.52 -6.98 7.95
CA ALA A 296 -2.12 -6.20 9.12
C ALA A 296 -2.00 -4.69 8.81
N GLY A 297 -2.07 -3.89 9.86
CA GLY A 297 -1.97 -2.42 9.78
C GLY A 297 -3.16 -1.82 9.04
N THR A 298 -2.94 -0.70 8.36
CA THR A 298 -4.02 0.06 7.73
C THR A 298 -3.83 0.16 6.21
N LEU A 299 -4.87 -0.12 5.45
CA LEU A 299 -5.00 0.29 4.05
C LEU A 299 -5.95 1.48 3.99
N ALA A 300 -5.52 2.61 3.44
CA ALA A 300 -6.33 3.79 3.22
C ALA A 300 -6.57 4.02 1.72
N MET A 301 -7.82 3.85 1.31
CA MET A 301 -8.32 4.10 -0.04
C MET A 301 -8.84 5.54 -0.10
N ASN A 302 -7.92 6.50 -0.21
CA ASN A 302 -8.21 7.94 -0.32
C ASN A 302 -8.20 8.42 -1.78
N ASN A 303 -8.28 7.48 -2.72
CA ASN A 303 -8.28 7.72 -4.14
C ASN A 303 -9.55 8.45 -4.56
N PRO A 304 -9.47 9.47 -5.43
CA PRO A 304 -10.63 10.24 -5.87
C PRO A 304 -11.49 9.51 -6.91
N SER A 305 -11.01 8.41 -7.47
CA SER A 305 -11.71 7.62 -8.48
C SER A 305 -11.07 6.25 -8.68
N ILE A 306 -11.83 5.39 -9.38
CA ILE A 306 -11.34 4.16 -9.99
C ILE A 306 -11.59 4.23 -11.49
N ILE A 307 -10.63 3.76 -12.28
CA ILE A 307 -10.66 3.81 -13.74
C ILE A 307 -10.44 2.41 -14.30
N GLY A 308 -11.33 1.97 -15.18
CA GLY A 308 -11.18 0.73 -15.94
C GLY A 308 -12.13 -0.39 -15.49
N PRO A 309 -12.13 -1.52 -16.21
CA PRO A 309 -13.15 -2.56 -16.06
C PRO A 309 -12.86 -3.59 -14.97
N GLY A 310 -11.72 -3.53 -14.29
CA GLY A 310 -11.37 -4.53 -13.28
C GLY A 310 -12.02 -4.29 -11.92
N ASN A 311 -12.29 -5.37 -11.18
CA ASN A 311 -12.58 -5.28 -9.75
C ASN A 311 -11.32 -5.48 -8.89
N ILE A 312 -11.43 -5.08 -7.64
CA ILE A 312 -10.49 -5.16 -6.54
C ILE A 312 -11.27 -5.66 -5.33
N ASP A 313 -11.53 -6.96 -5.28
CA ASP A 313 -12.18 -7.53 -4.11
C ASP A 313 -11.24 -7.40 -2.91
N THR A 314 -11.72 -6.81 -1.83
CA THR A 314 -10.91 -6.48 -0.66
C THR A 314 -11.33 -7.33 0.52
N THR A 315 -10.41 -8.13 1.05
CA THR A 315 -10.57 -8.86 2.31
C THR A 315 -9.78 -8.18 3.41
N VAL A 316 -10.40 -7.94 4.57
CA VAL A 316 -9.76 -7.33 5.74
C VAL A 316 -9.71 -8.35 6.86
N ARG A 317 -8.50 -8.72 7.28
CA ARG A 317 -8.29 -9.76 8.29
C ARG A 317 -8.33 -9.21 9.71
N SER A 318 -8.32 -10.13 10.66
CA SER A 318 -8.26 -9.84 12.09
C SER A 318 -7.14 -8.86 12.46
N GLY A 319 -7.49 -7.76 13.11
CA GLY A 319 -6.55 -6.71 13.55
C GLY A 319 -6.07 -5.77 12.45
N ALA A 320 -6.52 -5.95 11.20
CA ALA A 320 -6.27 -5.02 10.11
C ALA A 320 -7.40 -4.00 9.97
N THR A 321 -7.09 -2.86 9.34
CA THR A 321 -8.04 -1.78 9.10
C THR A 321 -8.07 -1.41 7.63
N LEU A 322 -9.27 -1.40 7.04
CA LEU A 322 -9.55 -0.69 5.81
C LEU A 322 -10.16 0.66 6.16
N GLN A 323 -9.63 1.72 5.58
CA GLN A 323 -10.22 3.03 5.70
C GLN A 323 -10.30 3.74 4.34
N GLY A 324 -11.09 4.79 4.26
CA GLY A 324 -11.17 5.64 3.07
C GLY A 324 -11.52 7.06 3.44
N GLY A 325 -11.64 7.92 2.44
CA GLY A 325 -12.06 9.30 2.61
C GLY A 325 -11.16 10.18 3.50
N ASN A 326 -11.39 11.48 3.45
CA ASN A 326 -10.71 12.41 4.35
C ASN A 326 -11.64 13.54 4.81
N ALA A 327 -11.24 14.22 5.89
CA ALA A 327 -12.00 15.32 6.50
C ALA A 327 -12.27 16.51 5.55
N ALA A 328 -11.61 16.59 4.40
CA ALA A 328 -11.94 17.58 3.38
C ALA A 328 -13.20 17.20 2.58
N GLY A 329 -13.93 16.14 2.99
CA GLY A 329 -15.10 15.60 2.30
C GLY A 329 -14.72 14.81 1.04
N SER A 330 -13.46 14.39 0.91
CA SER A 330 -13.05 13.55 -0.22
C SER A 330 -13.58 12.14 -0.03
N VAL A 331 -14.10 11.56 -1.10
CA VAL A 331 -14.59 10.18 -1.15
C VAL A 331 -13.44 9.25 -1.49
N GLY A 332 -13.31 8.17 -0.73
CA GLY A 332 -12.49 7.00 -1.09
C GLY A 332 -13.29 6.01 -1.92
N PHE A 333 -12.67 5.30 -2.86
CA PHE A 333 -13.37 4.33 -3.71
C PHE A 333 -12.72 2.96 -3.70
N ILE A 334 -13.55 1.91 -3.68
CA ILE A 334 -13.19 0.52 -3.94
C ILE A 334 -14.13 0.00 -5.04
N ALA A 335 -13.57 -0.59 -6.10
CA ALA A 335 -14.33 -1.15 -7.21
C ALA A 335 -14.25 -2.66 -7.07
N GLY A 336 -15.20 -3.28 -6.40
CA GLY A 336 -15.19 -4.68 -6.00
C GLY A 336 -15.88 -4.85 -4.65
N SER A 337 -16.05 -6.10 -4.24
CA SER A 337 -16.69 -6.40 -2.96
C SER A 337 -15.70 -6.25 -1.80
N VAL A 338 -16.20 -5.88 -0.63
CA VAL A 338 -15.43 -5.81 0.61
C VAL A 338 -15.96 -6.82 1.61
N ALA A 339 -15.06 -7.64 2.14
CA ALA A 339 -15.36 -8.61 3.19
C ALA A 339 -14.46 -8.37 4.41
N LEU A 340 -15.08 -8.14 5.57
CA LEU A 340 -14.38 -8.13 6.86
C LEU A 340 -14.43 -9.52 7.47
N GLU A 341 -13.27 -10.11 7.72
CA GLU A 341 -13.16 -11.30 8.56
C GLU A 341 -13.32 -10.93 10.05
N SER A 342 -13.43 -11.94 10.91
CA SER A 342 -13.52 -11.73 12.36
C SER A 342 -12.34 -10.90 12.89
N GLY A 343 -12.64 -9.82 13.60
CA GLY A 343 -11.67 -8.83 14.09
C GLY A 343 -11.15 -7.84 13.04
N GLY A 344 -11.61 -7.90 11.79
CA GLY A 344 -11.29 -6.90 10.77
C GLY A 344 -12.07 -5.59 11.01
N ILE A 345 -11.45 -4.45 10.69
CA ILE A 345 -12.03 -3.13 10.96
C ILE A 345 -12.24 -2.39 9.63
N ILE A 346 -13.42 -1.80 9.45
CA ILE A 346 -13.64 -0.77 8.44
C ILE A 346 -13.91 0.57 9.13
N ALA A 347 -13.18 1.61 8.70
CA ALA A 347 -13.37 2.99 9.15
C ALA A 347 -13.59 3.85 7.90
N PRO A 348 -14.83 4.27 7.56
CA PRO A 348 -15.09 4.97 6.30
C PRO A 348 -14.33 6.29 6.11
N GLY A 349 -13.67 6.78 7.18
CA GLY A 349 -12.85 7.99 7.24
C GLY A 349 -11.41 7.77 7.75
N ASN A 350 -10.47 8.61 7.30
CA ASN A 350 -9.19 8.91 7.98
C ASN A 350 -9.30 10.23 8.78
N SER A 351 -10.00 10.24 9.93
CA SER A 351 -10.93 11.32 10.32
C SER A 351 -12.23 11.19 9.54
N THR A 352 -13.31 11.86 9.94
CA THR A 352 -14.59 11.91 9.19
C THR A 352 -14.41 11.87 7.66
N GLY A 353 -15.11 10.97 6.97
CA GLY A 353 -14.97 10.76 5.53
C GLY A 353 -16.09 9.93 4.91
N ILE A 354 -15.98 9.68 3.61
CA ILE A 354 -16.87 8.76 2.88
C ILE A 354 -16.01 7.71 2.22
N LEU A 355 -16.34 6.44 2.44
CA LEU A 355 -15.78 5.32 1.67
C LEU A 355 -16.90 4.73 0.82
N THR A 356 -16.70 4.68 -0.50
CA THR A 356 -17.63 4.10 -1.46
C THR A 356 -17.16 2.73 -1.91
N ILE A 357 -18.01 1.72 -1.71
CA ILE A 357 -17.88 0.37 -2.24
C ILE A 357 -18.82 0.28 -3.44
N GLN A 358 -18.26 0.05 -4.62
CA GLN A 358 -19.00 -0.01 -5.87
C GLN A 358 -18.44 -1.12 -6.76
N GLY A 359 -19.17 -1.50 -7.81
CA GLY A 359 -18.59 -2.36 -8.84
C GLY A 359 -17.73 -1.58 -9.82
N ASN A 360 -17.17 -2.28 -10.80
CA ASN A 360 -16.41 -1.70 -11.92
C ASN A 360 -17.24 -0.85 -12.92
N GLY A 361 -18.56 -0.71 -12.73
CA GLY A 361 -19.44 -0.02 -13.68
C GLY A 361 -19.80 -0.82 -14.94
N TYR A 362 -19.44 -2.11 -14.99
CA TYR A 362 -19.76 -3.04 -16.10
C TYR A 362 -20.82 -4.09 -15.72
N GLY A 363 -21.72 -3.75 -14.79
CA GLY A 363 -22.84 -4.60 -14.37
C GLY A 363 -22.56 -5.44 -13.13
N GLU A 364 -21.38 -5.32 -12.54
CA GLU A 364 -21.07 -5.85 -11.22
C GLU A 364 -21.40 -4.79 -10.16
N THR A 365 -21.85 -5.23 -8.99
CA THR A 365 -22.08 -4.39 -7.80
C THR A 365 -20.99 -4.66 -6.78
N GLY A 366 -20.64 -3.66 -5.98
CA GLY A 366 -19.69 -3.83 -4.88
C GLY A 366 -20.46 -4.22 -3.64
N GLU A 367 -20.36 -5.48 -3.22
CA GLU A 367 -21.03 -5.96 -2.01
C GLU A 367 -20.21 -5.62 -0.76
N PHE A 368 -20.87 -5.45 0.38
CA PHE A 368 -20.22 -5.29 1.68
C PHE A 368 -20.66 -6.39 2.64
N SER A 369 -19.70 -7.09 3.25
CA SER A 369 -19.99 -8.14 4.23
C SER A 369 -19.12 -8.03 5.49
N MET A 370 -19.76 -8.25 6.63
CA MET A 370 -19.14 -8.25 7.96
C MET A 370 -19.31 -9.62 8.61
N ALA A 371 -18.19 -10.28 8.94
CA ALA A 371 -18.20 -11.44 9.83
C ALA A 371 -18.47 -11.03 11.29
N THR A 372 -18.77 -12.01 12.14
CA THR A 372 -18.85 -11.83 13.60
C THR A 372 -17.52 -11.30 14.16
N ASP A 373 -17.61 -10.40 15.13
CA ASP A 373 -16.49 -9.68 15.75
C ASP A 373 -15.69 -8.74 14.80
N SER A 374 -16.13 -8.53 13.56
CA SER A 374 -15.62 -7.41 12.75
C SER A 374 -16.19 -6.08 13.25
N ILE A 375 -15.56 -4.96 12.91
CA ILE A 375 -15.90 -3.64 13.47
C ILE A 375 -16.20 -2.65 12.34
N LEU A 376 -17.37 -2.02 12.39
CA LEU A 376 -17.67 -0.78 11.69
C LEU A 376 -17.38 0.39 12.65
N ALA A 377 -16.25 1.07 12.42
CA ALA A 377 -15.83 2.23 13.20
C ALA A 377 -16.30 3.52 12.52
N VAL A 378 -17.09 4.33 13.21
CA VAL A 378 -17.66 5.58 12.68
C VAL A 378 -17.37 6.75 13.60
N GLU A 379 -16.92 7.84 13.01
CA GLU A 379 -16.70 9.12 13.67
C GLU A 379 -17.89 10.05 13.42
N ILE A 380 -18.46 10.63 14.49
CA ILE A 380 -19.59 11.57 14.41
C ILE A 380 -19.23 12.83 15.19
N ASN A 381 -18.89 13.90 14.48
CA ASN A 381 -18.45 15.20 15.03
C ASN A 381 -19.38 16.35 14.67
N GLY A 382 -20.45 16.09 13.90
CA GLY A 382 -21.46 17.05 13.48
C GLY A 382 -22.40 16.44 12.45
N THR A 383 -23.25 17.24 11.81
CA THR A 383 -24.37 16.75 10.99
C THR A 383 -24.10 16.72 9.48
N THR A 384 -22.90 17.11 9.03
CA THR A 384 -22.55 17.13 7.61
C THR A 384 -21.78 15.86 7.22
N VAL A 385 -22.33 15.06 6.31
CA VAL A 385 -21.71 13.82 5.84
C VAL A 385 -20.32 14.06 5.26
N GLY A 386 -19.38 13.15 5.52
CA GLY A 386 -18.01 13.16 5.01
C GLY A 386 -17.08 14.19 5.64
N SER A 387 -17.57 15.36 6.03
CA SER A 387 -16.74 16.41 6.65
C SER A 387 -16.93 16.53 8.16
N GLN A 388 -18.04 16.02 8.69
CA GLN A 388 -18.35 16.03 10.11
C GLN A 388 -18.82 14.67 10.64
N TYR A 389 -19.17 13.71 9.78
CA TYR A 389 -19.35 12.32 10.20
C TYR A 389 -19.01 11.33 9.08
N ASP A 390 -18.72 10.09 9.47
CA ASP A 390 -18.41 9.00 8.55
C ASP A 390 -19.63 8.41 7.86
N GLN A 391 -19.49 8.08 6.58
CA GLN A 391 -20.47 7.30 5.85
C GLN A 391 -19.79 6.21 5.02
N LEU A 392 -20.27 4.98 5.16
CA LEU A 392 -20.03 3.91 4.21
C LEU A 392 -21.10 3.96 3.13
N ASN A 393 -20.71 4.24 1.89
CA ASN A 393 -21.62 4.22 0.75
C ASN A 393 -21.46 2.89 0.01
N VAL A 394 -22.52 2.11 -0.14
CA VAL A 394 -22.47 0.77 -0.75
C VAL A 394 -23.47 0.73 -1.90
N LEU A 395 -22.99 0.31 -3.08
CA LEU A 395 -23.77 0.23 -4.33
C LEU A 395 -24.32 -1.17 -4.60
N GLY A 396 -24.43 -2.00 -3.56
CA GLY A 396 -24.73 -3.42 -3.67
C GLY A 396 -25.18 -3.98 -2.33
N THR A 397 -25.40 -5.28 -2.27
CA THR A 397 -25.93 -5.91 -1.05
C THR A 397 -25.03 -5.69 0.16
N VAL A 398 -25.65 -5.35 1.29
CA VAL A 398 -24.99 -5.20 2.59
C VAL A 398 -25.35 -6.38 3.48
N THR A 399 -24.35 -7.05 4.04
CA THR A 399 -24.51 -8.14 5.01
C THR A 399 -23.79 -7.81 6.31
N LEU A 400 -24.56 -7.59 7.38
CA LEU A 400 -24.09 -7.15 8.68
C LEU A 400 -23.99 -8.33 9.66
N GLY A 401 -22.96 -8.31 10.50
CA GLY A 401 -22.76 -9.31 11.54
C GLY A 401 -21.74 -8.94 12.62
N GLY A 402 -21.19 -7.73 12.58
CA GLY A 402 -20.13 -7.26 13.49
C GLY A 402 -20.57 -6.12 14.40
N ASP A 403 -19.61 -5.60 15.16
CA ASP A 403 -19.78 -4.53 16.13
C ASP A 403 -19.84 -3.14 15.46
N LEU A 404 -20.67 -2.27 16.02
CA LEU A 404 -20.67 -0.84 15.76
C LEU A 404 -19.83 -0.13 16.82
N GLN A 405 -18.82 0.62 16.38
CA GLN A 405 -17.98 1.44 17.24
C GLN A 405 -18.11 2.91 16.86
N ILE A 406 -18.76 3.69 17.71
CA ILE A 406 -18.92 5.13 17.53
C ILE A 406 -17.86 5.89 18.36
N THR A 407 -17.15 6.80 17.71
CA THR A 407 -16.51 7.93 18.40
C THR A 407 -17.33 9.19 18.10
N ALA A 408 -17.57 10.02 19.12
CA ALA A 408 -18.41 11.20 18.97
C ALA A 408 -17.80 12.45 19.61
N GLY A 409 -17.90 13.57 18.90
CA GLY A 409 -17.63 14.91 19.41
C GLY A 409 -18.84 15.51 20.13
N ALA A 410 -18.87 16.83 20.28
CA ALA A 410 -20.04 17.53 20.81
C ALA A 410 -21.14 17.59 19.74
N LEU A 411 -22.22 16.84 19.94
CA LEU A 411 -23.29 16.70 18.95
C LEU A 411 -24.51 17.57 19.22
N THR A 412 -25.15 17.98 18.14
CA THR A 412 -26.53 18.45 18.12
C THR A 412 -27.46 17.29 17.76
N THR A 413 -28.78 17.49 17.92
CA THR A 413 -29.76 16.53 17.40
C THR A 413 -29.63 16.37 15.89
N GLY A 414 -29.82 15.14 15.41
CA GLY A 414 -29.71 14.82 13.99
C GLY A 414 -29.89 13.33 13.71
N THR A 415 -30.03 13.03 12.42
CA THR A 415 -29.95 11.68 11.86
C THR A 415 -28.61 11.55 11.13
N PHE A 416 -27.91 10.44 11.34
CA PHE A 416 -26.58 10.16 10.82
C PHE A 416 -26.62 8.85 10.03
N TYR A 417 -26.52 8.94 8.71
CA TYR A 417 -26.60 7.79 7.81
C TYR A 417 -25.22 7.15 7.68
N ILE A 418 -24.94 6.18 8.55
CA ILE A 418 -23.63 5.54 8.67
C ILE A 418 -23.39 4.50 7.58
N ILE A 419 -24.45 3.91 7.03
CA ILE A 419 -24.42 3.15 5.79
C ILE A 419 -25.49 3.70 4.87
N ASN A 420 -25.07 4.27 3.75
CA ASN A 420 -25.95 4.60 2.62
C ASN A 420 -25.88 3.45 1.63
N ASN A 421 -26.93 2.64 1.58
CA ASN A 421 -27.02 1.50 0.69
C ASN A 421 -27.91 1.90 -0.47
N ASP A 422 -27.31 2.34 -1.56
CA ASP A 422 -28.07 2.93 -2.63
C ASP A 422 -28.92 1.88 -3.37
N LEU A 423 -29.94 2.37 -4.08
CA LEU A 423 -30.88 1.54 -4.85
C LEU A 423 -31.77 0.63 -3.97
N LEU A 424 -32.15 -0.53 -4.51
CA LEU A 424 -33.10 -1.47 -3.91
C LEU A 424 -32.38 -2.66 -3.27
N ASP A 425 -31.05 -2.63 -3.20
CA ASP A 425 -30.25 -3.69 -2.65
C ASP A 425 -30.57 -3.86 -1.15
N PRO A 426 -30.68 -5.10 -0.64
CA PRO A 426 -31.07 -5.30 0.75
C PRO A 426 -29.90 -5.07 1.73
N VAL A 427 -30.23 -4.55 2.92
CA VAL A 427 -29.41 -4.70 4.12
C VAL A 427 -29.89 -5.93 4.88
N ASN A 428 -29.02 -6.93 5.00
CA ASN A 428 -29.27 -8.17 5.73
C ASN A 428 -28.45 -8.21 7.02
N GLY A 429 -28.98 -8.84 8.06
CA GLY A 429 -28.29 -8.99 9.35
C GLY A 429 -28.43 -7.77 10.26
N LEU A 430 -27.63 -7.75 11.34
CA LEU A 430 -27.67 -6.72 12.38
C LEU A 430 -26.25 -6.31 12.77
N LEU A 431 -26.12 -5.07 13.24
CA LEU A 431 -24.96 -4.60 14.00
C LEU A 431 -25.10 -4.97 15.48
N PHE A 432 -23.95 -5.03 16.16
CA PHE A 432 -23.87 -5.35 17.57
C PHE A 432 -23.28 -4.17 18.36
N ASN A 433 -23.67 -4.06 19.63
CA ASN A 433 -22.99 -3.23 20.62
C ASN A 433 -22.38 -4.16 21.67
N GLY A 434 -21.18 -4.67 21.38
CA GLY A 434 -20.57 -5.76 22.13
C GLY A 434 -21.38 -7.04 21.94
N ALA A 435 -21.81 -7.69 23.03
CA ALA A 435 -22.55 -8.95 22.93
C ALA A 435 -24.03 -8.80 22.53
N THR A 436 -24.54 -7.57 22.36
CA THR A 436 -25.97 -7.31 22.13
C THR A 436 -26.24 -6.97 20.67
N ALA A 437 -27.03 -7.79 19.97
CA ALA A 437 -27.56 -7.45 18.66
C ALA A 437 -28.54 -6.27 18.76
N LEU A 438 -28.37 -5.28 17.89
CA LEU A 438 -29.23 -4.10 17.83
C LEU A 438 -30.32 -4.32 16.78
N ASN A 439 -31.56 -4.53 17.18
CA ASN A 439 -32.69 -4.62 16.27
C ASN A 439 -33.08 -3.24 15.75
N HIS A 440 -33.88 -3.20 14.68
CA HIS A 440 -34.45 -1.96 14.18
C HIS A 440 -35.24 -1.22 15.27
N LEU A 441 -34.94 0.08 15.44
CA LEU A 441 -35.44 1.00 16.46
C LEU A 441 -34.98 0.75 17.89
N ASP A 442 -34.07 -0.20 18.12
CA ASP A 442 -33.44 -0.37 19.43
C ASP A 442 -32.65 0.89 19.81
N THR A 443 -32.59 1.14 21.12
CA THR A 443 -31.75 2.19 21.69
C THR A 443 -30.54 1.60 22.40
N PHE A 444 -29.41 2.29 22.32
CA PHE A 444 -28.17 1.87 22.97
C PHE A 444 -27.31 3.07 23.33
N THR A 445 -26.37 2.89 24.27
CA THR A 445 -25.48 3.95 24.73
C THR A 445 -24.05 3.68 24.26
N GLN A 446 -23.45 4.67 23.60
CA GLN A 446 -22.03 4.67 23.21
C GLN A 446 -21.53 6.10 23.10
N ALA A 447 -20.23 6.33 23.38
CA ALA A 447 -19.60 7.65 23.35
C ALA A 447 -20.34 8.74 24.19
N GLY A 448 -21.03 8.34 25.26
CA GLY A 448 -21.76 9.27 26.14
C GLY A 448 -23.14 9.70 25.64
N TYR A 449 -23.61 9.15 24.52
CA TYR A 449 -24.90 9.46 23.91
C TYR A 449 -25.81 8.24 23.87
N THR A 450 -27.13 8.47 23.91
CA THR A 450 -28.15 7.45 23.63
C THR A 450 -28.54 7.55 22.17
N TRP A 451 -28.35 6.47 21.43
CA TRP A 451 -28.62 6.36 20.02
C TRP A 451 -29.85 5.49 19.81
N GLN A 452 -30.62 5.78 18.76
CA GLN A 452 -31.58 4.86 18.17
C GLN A 452 -31.07 4.45 16.80
N ILE A 453 -31.12 3.16 16.46
CA ILE A 453 -30.71 2.64 15.15
C ILE A 453 -31.91 2.37 14.25
N SER A 454 -31.76 2.60 12.95
CA SER A 454 -32.70 2.13 11.93
C SER A 454 -31.95 1.41 10.81
N TYR A 455 -32.51 0.30 10.33
CA TYR A 455 -32.08 -0.42 9.12
C TYR A 455 -33.05 -0.18 7.96
N LYS A 456 -33.93 0.81 8.11
CA LYS A 456 -34.93 1.20 7.13
C LYS A 456 -34.97 2.71 6.94
N ALA A 457 -33.83 3.35 7.17
CA ALA A 457 -33.69 4.75 6.87
C ALA A 457 -33.67 4.96 5.35
N ASP A 458 -33.93 6.20 4.93
CA ASP A 458 -33.95 6.63 3.54
C ASP A 458 -33.21 7.96 3.46
N PHE A 459 -31.93 7.88 3.09
CA PHE A 459 -31.01 9.00 2.98
C PHE A 459 -31.46 10.03 1.94
N PRO A 460 -31.88 9.65 0.71
CA PRO A 460 -32.38 10.60 -0.28
C PRO A 460 -33.56 11.47 0.19
N ASN A 461 -34.46 10.91 1.03
CA ASN A 461 -35.65 11.62 1.52
C ASN A 461 -35.51 12.18 2.95
N ASP A 462 -34.35 11.98 3.58
CA ASP A 462 -34.07 12.31 4.99
C ASP A 462 -35.11 11.73 5.97
N ILE A 463 -35.44 10.45 5.82
CA ILE A 463 -36.40 9.74 6.68
C ILE A 463 -35.68 8.68 7.50
N PHE A 464 -35.75 8.77 8.82
CA PHE A 464 -35.10 7.82 9.72
C PHE A 464 -35.70 6.42 9.70
N ASP A 465 -37.01 6.29 9.47
CA ASP A 465 -37.71 5.01 9.44
C ASP A 465 -38.87 5.04 8.46
N THR A 466 -38.79 4.20 7.43
CA THR A 466 -39.83 4.01 6.42
C THR A 466 -39.88 2.54 5.99
N LEU A 467 -41.02 2.06 5.50
CA LEU A 467 -41.17 0.66 5.08
C LEU A 467 -40.31 0.29 3.85
N SER A 468 -39.92 1.28 3.05
CA SER A 468 -39.18 1.10 1.80
C SER A 468 -37.70 1.44 1.89
N GLY A 469 -37.23 1.92 3.05
CA GLY A 469 -35.84 2.30 3.24
C GLY A 469 -34.95 1.08 3.45
N ASN A 470 -33.69 1.21 3.06
CA ASN A 470 -32.66 0.19 3.15
C ASN A 470 -31.33 0.79 3.64
N ASP A 471 -31.31 1.99 4.20
CA ASP A 471 -30.13 2.61 4.79
C ASP A 471 -30.00 2.27 6.28
N VAL A 472 -28.77 2.32 6.79
CA VAL A 472 -28.49 2.22 8.22
C VAL A 472 -28.20 3.61 8.78
N ALA A 473 -29.07 4.08 9.67
CA ALA A 473 -28.93 5.39 10.30
C ALA A 473 -28.98 5.31 11.82
N LEU A 474 -28.35 6.30 12.44
CA LEU A 474 -28.40 6.58 13.87
C LEU A 474 -29.14 7.88 14.11
N LYS A 475 -29.98 7.92 15.13
CA LYS A 475 -30.63 9.15 15.61
C LYS A 475 -30.26 9.37 17.06
N LEU A 476 -29.90 10.60 17.39
CA LEU A 476 -29.67 10.97 18.78
C LEU A 476 -31.01 10.97 19.53
N VAL A 477 -31.13 10.10 20.53
CA VAL A 477 -32.22 10.18 21.51
C VAL A 477 -31.80 11.21 22.53
N THR A 478 -32.19 12.46 22.28
CA THR A 478 -32.32 13.37 23.41
C THR A 478 -33.42 12.79 24.25
N ASP A 479 -33.09 12.35 25.47
CA ASP A 479 -34.10 12.18 26.51
C ASP A 479 -34.96 13.43 26.38
N GLU A 480 -36.20 13.27 25.94
CA GLU A 480 -37.18 14.34 26.07
C GLU A 480 -37.11 14.63 27.55
N ILE A 481 -36.47 15.74 27.94
CA ILE A 481 -36.49 16.21 29.32
C ILE A 481 -37.97 16.15 29.63
N PRO A 482 -38.45 15.21 30.47
CA PRO A 482 -39.87 14.96 30.62
C PRO A 482 -40.41 16.33 30.90
N GLU A 483 -41.23 16.87 29.99
CA GLU A 483 -41.55 18.30 30.03
C GLU A 483 -41.83 18.57 31.49
N PRO A 484 -40.98 19.39 32.18
CA PRO A 484 -41.02 19.45 33.62
C PRO A 484 -42.48 19.68 33.93
N ALA A 485 -43.00 19.16 35.03
CA ALA A 485 -44.43 19.17 35.30
C ALA A 485 -45.14 20.54 35.18
N SER A 486 -44.55 21.64 34.66
CA SER A 486 -45.13 22.70 33.83
C SER A 486 -46.53 22.46 33.25
N ILE A 487 -46.91 21.34 32.62
CA ILE A 487 -48.34 21.10 32.32
C ILE A 487 -49.15 20.95 33.61
N GLY A 488 -48.65 20.19 34.59
CA GLY A 488 -49.17 20.14 35.96
C GLY A 488 -49.11 21.48 36.71
N VAL A 489 -48.07 22.32 36.56
CA VAL A 489 -47.95 23.63 37.22
C VAL A 489 -48.83 24.66 36.54
N LEU A 490 -48.98 24.61 35.22
CA LEU A 490 -49.93 25.42 34.44
C LEU A 490 -51.36 24.97 34.73
N GLY A 491 -51.60 23.66 34.86
CA GLY A 491 -52.87 23.08 35.27
C GLY A 491 -53.26 23.49 36.69
N LEU A 492 -52.34 23.41 37.65
CA LEU A 492 -52.53 23.90 39.02
C LEU A 492 -52.68 25.43 39.06
N GLY A 493 -51.95 26.17 38.23
CA GLY A 493 -52.05 27.62 38.10
C GLY A 493 -53.40 28.06 37.53
N MET A 494 -53.89 27.38 36.49
CA MET A 494 -55.22 27.61 35.93
C MET A 494 -56.32 27.21 36.92
N ALA A 495 -56.18 26.09 37.63
CA ALA A 495 -57.12 25.71 38.70
C ALA A 495 -57.14 26.76 39.82
N ALA A 496 -55.99 27.27 40.25
CA ALA A 496 -55.91 28.33 41.25
C ALA A 496 -56.53 29.66 40.77
N LEU A 497 -56.35 30.04 39.50
CA LEU A 497 -56.98 31.21 38.89
C LEU A 497 -58.51 31.06 38.80
N LEU A 498 -59.00 29.88 38.41
CA LEU A 498 -60.43 29.57 38.37
C LEU A 498 -61.06 29.58 39.77
N LEU A 499 -60.34 29.08 40.79
CA LEU A 499 -60.78 29.14 42.18
C LEU A 499 -60.77 30.57 42.74
N ARG A 500 -59.84 31.43 42.31
CA ARG A 500 -59.79 32.84 42.72
C ARG A 500 -60.94 33.68 42.16
N ARG A 501 -61.48 33.34 40.98
CA ARG A 501 -62.58 34.08 40.33
C ARG A 501 -63.97 33.78 40.95
N ARG A 502 -64.06 32.83 41.88
CA ARG A 502 -65.31 32.40 42.53
C ARG A 502 -65.56 33.01 43.92
N LYS A 503 -64.71 33.93 44.37
CA LYS A 503 -65.00 34.87 45.46
C LYS A 503 -65.22 36.25 44.87
#